data_AF-A0A545SMN0-F1
#
_entry.id   AF-A0A545SMN0-F1
#
_cell.length_a   1.000
_cell.length_b   1.000
_cell.length_c   1.000
_cell.angle_alpha   90.00
_cell.angle_beta   90.00
_cell.angle_gamma   90.00
#
_symmetry.space_group_name_H-M   'P 1'
#
loop_
_entity.id
_entity.type
_entity.pdbx_description
1 polymer ?
#
loop_
_entity_poly.entity_id
_entity_poly.type
_entity_poly.pdbx_seq_one_letter_code
_entity_poly.pdbx_strand_id
1 'polypeptide(L)'
;MEQIRPPLTGTPLVLPQASHPCGTALDMPLHPADELAQIRAELARLHKREAALRSFFRDDATEHDLLGDVHEVTIIAHKKRTFDPSKLPQSILANPRFYRDELRTLVSTALKPSHQPYHALPPMGDSRDTAPSVTLEGDILPI
;
A
#
# COMPACT_ATOMS: atom_id res chain seq x y z
N MET A 1 -13.13 13.33 64.65
CA MET A 1 -13.02 14.43 63.67
C MET A 1 -13.28 13.83 62.31
N GLU A 2 -14.48 14.04 61.80
CA GLU A 2 -15.05 13.44 60.58
C GLU A 2 -14.31 13.92 59.34
N GLN A 3 -13.95 12.98 58.47
CA GLN A 3 -13.19 13.23 57.24
C GLN A 3 -14.17 13.30 56.07
N ILE A 4 -14.69 14.50 55.78
CA ILE A 4 -15.59 14.73 54.64
C ILE A 4 -14.73 14.91 53.39
N ARG A 5 -14.62 13.86 52.56
CA ARG A 5 -14.08 13.99 51.20
C ARG A 5 -15.25 14.32 50.26
N PRO A 6 -15.17 15.38 49.42
CA PRO A 6 -16.19 15.62 48.42
C PRO A 6 -16.13 14.53 47.32
N PRO A 7 -17.27 14.15 46.71
CA PRO A 7 -17.26 13.20 45.61
C PRO A 7 -16.58 13.85 44.39
N LEU A 8 -15.59 13.14 43.83
CA LEU A 8 -15.04 13.45 42.51
C LEU A 8 -16.13 13.16 41.48
N THR A 9 -16.98 14.15 41.20
CA THR A 9 -17.78 14.17 39.96
C THR A 9 -16.81 14.38 38.80
N GLY A 10 -16.18 13.30 38.38
CA GLY A 10 -15.53 13.23 37.09
C GLY A 10 -16.62 13.06 36.05
N THR A 11 -17.13 14.16 35.51
CA THR A 11 -17.74 14.11 34.17
C THR A 11 -16.71 13.44 33.27
N PRO A 12 -17.03 12.33 32.57
CA PRO A 12 -16.09 11.81 31.60
C PRO A 12 -15.82 12.95 30.61
N LEU A 13 -14.54 13.31 30.44
CA LEU A 13 -14.13 14.07 29.27
C LEU A 13 -14.44 13.17 28.08
N VAL A 14 -15.66 13.30 27.56
CA VAL A 14 -15.96 12.92 26.18
C VAL A 14 -15.06 13.83 25.36
N LEU A 15 -13.87 13.33 25.05
CA LEU A 15 -13.05 13.88 23.98
C LEU A 15 -14.00 14.01 22.79
N PRO A 16 -14.22 15.22 22.25
CA PRO A 16 -14.86 15.32 20.95
C PRO A 16 -14.04 14.43 20.04
N GLN A 17 -14.66 13.36 19.52
CA GLN A 17 -14.12 12.63 18.39
C GLN A 17 -13.63 13.71 17.43
N ALA A 18 -12.33 13.73 17.14
CA ALA A 18 -11.74 14.72 16.27
C ALA A 18 -12.44 14.61 14.92
N SER A 19 -13.50 15.38 14.75
CA SER A 19 -14.12 15.68 13.49
C SER A 19 -13.10 16.51 12.76
N HIS A 20 -12.22 15.84 12.02
CA HIS A 20 -11.34 16.50 11.07
C HIS A 20 -12.24 17.36 10.16
N PRO A 21 -12.08 18.69 10.14
CA PRO A 21 -12.79 19.52 9.18
C PRO A 21 -12.15 19.26 7.82
N CYS A 22 -12.75 18.32 7.08
CA CYS A 22 -12.54 18.19 5.65
C CYS A 22 -13.09 19.49 5.01
N GLY A 23 -12.32 20.06 4.10
CA GLY A 23 -12.57 21.37 3.53
C GLY A 23 -13.42 21.31 2.25
N THR A 24 -14.50 22.08 2.25
CA THR A 24 -15.31 22.52 1.09
C THR A 24 -15.91 21.42 0.20
N ALA A 25 -17.18 21.07 0.47
CA ALA A 25 -18.29 20.65 -0.43
C ALA A 25 -18.10 19.60 -1.55
N LEU A 26 -16.88 19.14 -1.86
CA LEU A 26 -16.51 17.90 -2.54
C LEU A 26 -16.20 16.78 -1.51
N ASP A 27 -16.41 17.08 -0.22
CA ASP A 27 -16.17 16.25 0.95
C ASP A 27 -17.24 15.18 1.15
N MET A 28 -17.09 14.05 0.46
CA MET A 28 -17.33 12.79 1.17
C MET A 28 -15.94 12.30 1.61
N PRO A 29 -15.66 12.15 2.91
CA PRO A 29 -14.33 11.76 3.35
C PRO A 29 -14.04 10.37 2.77
N LEU A 30 -13.11 10.34 1.83
CA LEU A 30 -12.57 9.11 1.30
C LEU A 30 -12.06 8.27 2.48
N HIS A 31 -12.28 6.96 2.46
CA HIS A 31 -11.79 6.11 3.55
C HIS A 31 -10.26 6.31 3.68
N PRO A 32 -9.69 6.47 4.89
CA PRO A 32 -8.28 6.83 5.05
C PRO A 32 -7.29 5.90 4.34
N ALA A 33 -7.63 4.62 4.18
CA ALA A 33 -6.83 3.68 3.42
C ALA A 33 -6.80 3.98 1.91
N ASP A 34 -7.92 4.44 1.35
CA ASP A 34 -8.03 4.80 -0.08
C ASP A 34 -7.34 6.14 -0.34
N GLU A 35 -7.47 7.11 0.57
CA GLU A 35 -6.74 8.38 0.52
C GLU A 35 -5.22 8.14 0.56
N LEU A 36 -4.75 7.31 1.49
CA LEU A 36 -3.34 6.94 1.57
C LEU A 36 -2.86 6.26 0.28
N ALA A 37 -3.69 5.42 -0.35
CA ALA A 37 -3.36 4.78 -1.61
C ALA A 37 -3.23 5.81 -2.75
N GLN A 38 -4.15 6.77 -2.83
CA GLN A 38 -4.12 7.85 -3.83
C GLN A 38 -2.87 8.73 -3.67
N ILE A 39 -2.56 9.17 -2.44
CA ILE A 39 -1.36 9.98 -2.15
C ILE A 39 -0.10 9.21 -2.54
N ARG A 40 -0.01 7.91 -2.22
CA ARG A 40 1.15 7.08 -2.58
C ARG A 40 1.31 6.92 -4.08
N ALA A 41 0.21 6.77 -4.82
CA ALA A 41 0.26 6.71 -6.27
C ALA A 41 0.80 8.02 -6.86
N GLU A 42 0.35 9.16 -6.34
CA GLU A 42 0.82 10.46 -6.80
C GLU A 42 2.29 10.71 -6.45
N LEU A 43 2.71 10.38 -5.22
CA LEU A 43 4.13 10.43 -4.83
C LEU A 43 4.99 9.53 -5.73
N ALA A 44 4.53 8.33 -6.07
CA ALA A 44 5.27 7.44 -6.97
C ALA A 44 5.42 8.05 -8.37
N ARG A 45 4.38 8.71 -8.89
CA ARG A 45 4.42 9.43 -10.17
C ARG A 45 5.43 10.58 -10.13
N LEU A 46 5.41 11.38 -9.07
CA LEU A 46 6.32 12.51 -8.88
C LEU A 46 7.77 12.04 -8.73
N HIS A 47 8.03 11.03 -7.90
CA HIS A 47 9.36 10.43 -7.76
C HIS A 47 9.87 9.85 -9.08
N LYS A 48 9.01 9.23 -9.88
CA LYS A 48 9.39 8.75 -11.21
C LYS A 48 9.83 9.91 -12.11
N ARG A 49 9.11 11.03 -12.10
CA ARG A 49 9.47 12.22 -12.88
C ARG A 49 10.75 12.85 -12.37
N GLU A 50 10.91 12.98 -11.05
CA GLU A 50 12.12 13.49 -10.41
C GLU A 50 13.33 12.63 -10.78
N ALA A 51 13.21 11.31 -10.67
CA ALA A 51 14.29 10.38 -11.01
C ALA A 51 14.73 10.51 -12.47
N ALA A 52 13.77 10.67 -13.40
CA ALA A 52 14.08 10.91 -14.80
C ALA A 52 14.85 12.22 -15.02
N LEU A 53 14.40 13.32 -14.39
CA LEU A 53 15.09 14.61 -14.46
C LEU A 53 16.49 14.55 -13.85
N ARG A 54 16.63 13.88 -12.69
CA ARG A 54 17.93 13.71 -12.04
C ARG A 54 18.90 12.88 -12.86
N SER A 55 18.42 11.85 -13.54
CA SER A 55 19.25 11.06 -14.46
C SER A 55 19.70 11.91 -15.64
N PHE A 56 18.77 12.64 -16.26
CA PHE A 56 19.09 13.56 -17.34
C PHE A 56 20.18 14.56 -16.94
N PHE A 57 20.02 15.25 -15.80
CA PHE A 57 21.02 16.21 -15.33
C PHE A 57 22.37 15.58 -15.03
N ARG A 58 22.40 14.33 -14.55
CA ARG A 58 23.66 13.65 -14.22
C ARG A 58 24.39 13.12 -15.45
N ASP A 59 23.65 12.57 -16.41
CA ASP A 59 24.21 11.70 -17.44
C ASP A 59 24.22 12.35 -18.84
N ASP A 60 23.23 13.19 -19.17
CA ASP A 60 22.98 13.68 -20.53
C ASP A 60 23.03 15.21 -20.69
N ALA A 61 22.88 15.97 -19.60
CA ALA A 61 22.79 17.43 -19.64
C ALA A 61 24.12 18.12 -19.95
N THR A 62 24.03 19.26 -20.63
CA THR A 62 25.14 20.19 -20.83
C THR A 62 25.06 21.36 -19.85
N GLU A 63 26.14 22.14 -19.74
CA GLU A 63 26.20 23.32 -18.84
C GLU A 63 25.05 24.31 -19.05
N HIS A 64 24.53 24.42 -20.29
CA HIS A 64 23.40 25.32 -20.60
C HIS A 64 22.06 24.78 -20.07
N ASP A 65 21.92 23.46 -19.93
CA ASP A 65 20.70 22.82 -19.43
C ASP A 65 20.57 22.95 -17.90
N LEU A 66 21.65 23.31 -17.20
CA LEU A 66 21.67 23.49 -15.74
C LEU A 66 21.00 24.80 -15.29
N LEU A 67 20.72 25.72 -16.21
CA LEU A 67 20.11 27.02 -15.93
C LEU A 67 18.71 27.08 -16.52
N GLY A 68 17.71 27.29 -15.66
CA GLY A 68 16.35 27.65 -16.07
C GLY A 68 16.03 29.10 -15.75
N ASP A 69 14.86 29.57 -16.19
CA ASP A 69 14.43 30.96 -16.01
C ASP A 69 14.33 31.40 -14.54
N VAL A 70 14.12 30.44 -13.63
CA VAL A 70 13.90 30.70 -12.19
C VAL A 70 14.85 29.89 -11.29
N HIS A 71 15.42 28.79 -11.78
CA HIS A 71 16.16 27.84 -10.95
C HIS A 71 17.44 27.38 -11.65
N GLU A 72 18.48 27.11 -10.87
CA GLU A 72 19.76 26.56 -11.31
C GLU A 72 20.00 25.19 -10.65
N VAL A 73 20.57 24.25 -11.42
CA VAL A 73 20.90 22.89 -10.99
C VAL A 73 22.41 22.75 -10.81
N THR A 74 22.87 22.57 -9.57
CA THR A 74 24.29 22.31 -9.26
C THR A 74 24.54 20.83 -9.03
N ILE A 75 25.56 20.27 -9.69
CA ILE A 75 25.96 18.87 -9.52
C ILE A 75 27.22 18.79 -8.67
N ILE A 76 27.10 18.20 -7.48
CA ILE A 76 28.22 18.02 -6.55
C ILE A 76 28.53 16.53 -6.39
N ALA A 77 29.71 16.11 -6.83
CA ALA A 77 30.18 14.74 -6.64
C ALA A 77 30.82 14.58 -5.24
N HIS A 78 30.17 13.80 -4.37
CA HIS A 78 30.72 13.46 -3.05
C HIS A 78 31.13 11.99 -2.96
N LYS A 79 32.36 11.75 -2.49
CA LYS A 79 32.83 10.41 -2.13
C LYS A 79 32.51 10.15 -0.65
N LYS A 80 31.57 9.23 -0.39
CA LYS A 80 31.26 8.76 0.97
C LYS A 80 31.90 7.40 1.21
N ARG A 81 32.57 7.24 2.36
CA ARG A 81 33.00 5.93 2.84
C ARG A 81 31.80 5.24 3.50
N THR A 82 31.33 4.15 2.90
CA THR A 82 30.23 3.33 3.45
C THR A 82 30.82 2.13 4.16
N PHE A 83 30.29 1.81 5.34
CA PHE A 83 30.62 0.59 6.05
C PHE A 83 30.03 -0.61 5.30
N ASP A 84 30.85 -1.62 5.01
CA ASP A 84 30.46 -2.82 4.29
C ASP A 84 30.45 -4.02 5.27
N PRO A 85 29.27 -4.43 5.77
CA PRO A 85 29.16 -5.54 6.73
C PRO A 85 29.70 -6.86 6.18
N SER A 86 29.75 -7.04 4.86
CA SER A 86 30.26 -8.27 4.22
C SER A 86 31.75 -8.49 4.45
N LYS A 87 32.49 -7.43 4.80
CA LYS A 87 33.91 -7.47 5.14
C LYS A 87 34.16 -7.70 6.63
N LEU A 88 33.10 -7.85 7.42
CA LEU A 88 33.26 -8.19 8.84
C LEU A 88 33.75 -9.62 9.01
N PRO A 89 34.59 -9.88 10.03
CA PRO A 89 34.91 -11.24 10.43
C PRO A 89 33.65 -12.03 10.81
N GLN A 90 33.64 -13.32 10.48
CA GLN A 90 32.55 -14.23 10.84
C GLN A 90 32.28 -14.27 12.35
N SER A 91 33.31 -14.04 13.18
CA SER A 91 33.20 -13.98 14.64
C SER A 91 32.33 -12.83 15.16
N ILE A 92 32.23 -11.73 14.41
CA ILE A 92 31.36 -10.60 14.74
C ILE A 92 29.95 -10.88 14.21
N LEU A 93 29.83 -11.37 12.97
CA LEU A 93 28.54 -11.66 12.34
C LEU A 93 27.75 -12.77 13.05
N ALA A 94 28.45 -13.77 13.59
CA ALA A 94 27.81 -14.87 14.31
C ALA A 94 27.48 -14.55 15.77
N ASN A 95 27.97 -13.42 16.31
CA ASN A 95 27.83 -13.10 17.72
C ASN A 95 26.59 -12.23 17.97
N PRO A 96 25.52 -12.78 18.59
CA PRO A 96 24.25 -12.06 18.80
C PRO A 96 24.39 -10.82 19.69
N ARG A 97 25.48 -10.68 20.47
CA ARG A 97 25.71 -9.51 21.33
C ARG A 97 25.96 -8.22 20.54
N PHE A 98 26.28 -8.32 19.25
CA PHE A 98 26.45 -7.17 18.37
C PHE A 98 25.17 -6.78 17.62
N TYR A 99 24.05 -7.50 17.86
CA TYR A 99 22.76 -7.24 17.23
C TYR A 99 21.77 -6.69 18.26
N ARG A 100 20.84 -5.86 17.78
CA ARG A 100 19.72 -5.35 18.56
C ARG A 100 18.45 -5.51 17.74
N ASP A 101 17.44 -6.08 18.35
CA ASP A 101 16.11 -6.17 17.75
C ASP A 101 15.41 -4.80 17.84
N GLU A 102 14.87 -4.36 16.71
CA GLU A 102 14.07 -3.14 16.60
C GLU A 102 12.73 -3.50 15.95
N LEU A 103 11.63 -3.23 16.65
CA LEU A 103 10.29 -3.39 16.07
C LEU A 103 10.02 -2.23 15.10
N ARG A 104 9.74 -2.56 13.84
CA ARG A 104 9.34 -1.57 12.83
C ARG A 104 7.94 -1.86 12.34
N THR A 105 7.06 -0.87 12.44
CA THR A 105 5.70 -0.94 11.89
C THR A 105 5.72 -0.40 10.47
N LEU A 106 5.36 -1.25 9.50
CA LEU A 106 5.24 -0.87 8.09
C LEU A 106 3.77 -0.78 7.72
N VAL A 107 3.38 0.35 7.10
CA VAL A 107 2.04 0.54 6.57
C VAL A 107 2.09 0.37 5.05
N SER A 108 1.39 -0.61 4.51
CA SER A 108 1.26 -0.83 3.06
C SER A 108 -0.20 -0.66 2.60
N THR A 109 -0.39 -0.32 1.33
CA THR A 109 -1.71 -0.16 0.70
C THR A 109 -1.79 -1.14 -0.45
N ALA A 110 -2.84 -1.95 -0.52
CA ALA A 110 -3.09 -2.91 -1.59
C ALA A 110 -4.55 -2.84 -2.00
N LEU A 111 -4.83 -3.09 -3.28
CA LEU A 111 -6.21 -3.19 -3.77
C LEU A 111 -6.88 -4.40 -3.11
N LYS A 112 -8.03 -4.16 -2.47
CA LYS A 112 -8.85 -5.26 -1.96
C LYS A 112 -9.52 -5.96 -3.14
N PRO A 113 -9.40 -7.29 -3.30
CA PRO A 113 -10.19 -8.00 -4.30
C PRO A 113 -11.67 -7.81 -3.98
N SER A 114 -12.45 -7.31 -4.94
CA SER A 114 -13.89 -7.18 -4.78
C SER A 114 -14.50 -8.57 -4.73
N HIS A 115 -15.21 -8.87 -3.64
CA HIS A 115 -16.02 -10.08 -3.56
C HIS A 115 -17.20 -9.85 -4.51
N GLN A 116 -17.13 -10.38 -5.74
CA GLN A 116 -18.34 -10.42 -6.57
C GLN A 116 -19.38 -11.24 -5.82
N PRO A 117 -20.56 -10.70 -5.49
CA PRO A 117 -21.62 -11.53 -4.95
C PRO A 117 -21.98 -12.51 -6.06
N TYR A 118 -21.86 -13.81 -5.74
CA TYR A 118 -22.42 -14.87 -6.57
C TYR A 118 -23.91 -14.57 -6.73
N HIS A 119 -24.30 -13.93 -7.84
CA HIS A 119 -25.64 -14.11 -8.39
C HIS A 119 -25.66 -15.54 -8.94
N ALA A 120 -25.82 -16.51 -8.05
CA ALA A 120 -26.23 -17.83 -8.44
C ALA A 120 -27.56 -17.67 -9.20
N LEU A 121 -27.54 -17.96 -10.50
CA LEU A 121 -28.75 -18.14 -11.27
C LEU A 121 -29.64 -19.13 -10.50
N PRO A 122 -30.92 -18.85 -10.24
CA PRO A 122 -31.79 -19.89 -9.74
C PRO A 122 -31.80 -21.02 -10.79
N PRO A 123 -31.65 -22.30 -10.38
CA PRO A 123 -31.86 -23.39 -11.31
C PRO A 123 -33.32 -23.31 -11.79
N MET A 124 -33.49 -22.83 -13.02
CA MET A 124 -34.79 -22.89 -13.71
C MET A 124 -35.19 -24.35 -13.75
N GLY A 125 -36.30 -24.62 -13.08
CA GLY A 125 -36.65 -25.94 -12.59
C GLY A 125 -36.97 -26.97 -13.66
N ASP A 126 -36.95 -28.20 -13.16
CA ASP A 126 -37.47 -29.42 -13.77
C ASP A 126 -38.68 -29.16 -14.68
N SER A 127 -38.52 -29.46 -15.96
CA SER A 127 -39.62 -29.91 -16.79
C SER A 127 -39.32 -31.34 -17.21
N ARG A 128 -39.99 -32.26 -16.51
CA ARG A 128 -40.16 -33.65 -16.93
C ARG A 128 -40.97 -33.70 -18.23
N ASP A 129 -40.85 -34.88 -18.84
CA ASP A 129 -41.59 -35.43 -19.97
C ASP A 129 -41.11 -35.04 -21.36
N THR A 130 -40.39 -35.96 -22.00
CA THR A 130 -41.02 -36.97 -22.87
C THR A 130 -39.93 -37.81 -23.55
N ALA A 131 -39.91 -39.12 -23.27
CA ALA A 131 -39.17 -40.08 -24.10
C ALA A 131 -39.78 -40.12 -25.51
N PRO A 132 -38.98 -40.41 -26.54
CA PRO A 132 -39.12 -41.75 -27.08
C PRO A 132 -37.80 -42.44 -27.41
N SER A 133 -37.84 -43.75 -27.21
CA SER A 133 -36.91 -44.76 -27.69
C SER A 133 -36.57 -44.59 -29.18
N VAL A 134 -35.27 -44.65 -29.51
CA VAL A 134 -34.80 -45.25 -30.75
C VAL A 134 -33.56 -46.08 -30.43
N THR A 135 -33.76 -47.39 -30.44
CA THR A 135 -32.75 -48.44 -30.55
C THR A 135 -31.97 -48.24 -31.84
N LEU A 136 -30.63 -48.27 -31.80
CA LEU A 136 -29.82 -48.81 -32.88
C LEU A 136 -28.50 -49.34 -32.30
N GLU A 137 -28.34 -50.65 -32.48
CA GLU A 137 -27.13 -51.43 -32.23
C GLU A 137 -25.91 -50.84 -32.93
N GLY A 138 -24.72 -51.06 -32.35
CA GLY A 138 -23.46 -50.62 -32.94
C GLY A 138 -22.28 -51.06 -32.11
N ASP A 139 -22.01 -52.35 -32.22
CA ASP A 139 -20.98 -53.13 -31.55
C ASP A 139 -19.54 -52.67 -31.89
N ILE A 140 -18.63 -52.96 -30.95
CA ILE A 140 -17.18 -53.24 -31.10
C ILE A 140 -16.14 -52.14 -30.75
N LEU A 141 -15.23 -52.63 -29.90
CA LEU A 141 -14.07 -52.12 -29.18
C LEU A 141 -12.82 -51.79 -30.05
N PRO A 142 -11.76 -51.21 -29.44
CA PRO A 142 -10.72 -50.43 -30.12
C PRO A 142 -9.45 -51.22 -30.43
N ILE A 143 -8.62 -50.67 -31.33
CA ILE A 143 -7.13 -50.70 -31.28
C ILE A 143 -6.62 -49.35 -31.80
#